data_AF-A0A2V4YD00-F1
#
_entry.id   AF-A0A2V4YD00-F1
#
_cell.length_a   1.000
_cell.length_b   1.000
_cell.length_c   1.000
_cell.angle_alpha   90.00
_cell.angle_beta   90.00
_cell.angle_gamma   90.00
#
_symmetry.space_group_name_H-M   'P 1'
#
loop_
_entity.id
_entity.type
_entity.pdbx_description
1 polymer ?
#
loop_
_entity_poly.entity_id
_entity_poly.type
_entity_poly.pdbx_seq_one_letter_code
_entity_poly.pdbx_strand_id
1 'polypeptide(L)'
;MKKENLNNITSPGFKTPDQYFESFEDKLFARLYKKVSMHGVESSGYTVPKDYFNSVEEAVFNKTKTEDRPVIQLKQKKILYYVAGIAASLVLFFSLFFNQSNEFSMASLDSIDTSSIESYLYQEEYSTDELATLFKSGDMSVSDFIDVTITEETINNYLDNLDTEDLILD
;
A
#
# COMPACT_ATOMS: atom_id res chain seq x y z
N MET A 1 -8.08 29.46 17.69
CA MET A 1 -9.53 29.16 17.59
C MET A 1 -9.69 27.67 17.30
N LYS A 2 -10.44 26.93 18.11
CA LYS A 2 -10.70 25.50 17.88
C LYS A 2 -11.63 25.36 16.67
N LYS A 3 -11.36 24.38 15.80
CA LYS A 3 -12.21 24.03 14.65
C LYS A 3 -13.30 23.08 15.15
N GLU A 4 -14.49 23.62 15.41
CA GLU A 4 -15.66 22.83 15.77
C GLU A 4 -16.10 21.99 14.54
N ASN A 5 -16.33 20.69 14.72
CA ASN A 5 -16.73 19.76 13.65
C ASN A 5 -18.20 20.01 13.28
N LEU A 6 -18.43 20.80 12.23
CA LEU A 6 -19.77 21.21 11.75
C LEU A 6 -20.64 20.06 11.22
N ASN A 7 -20.04 18.89 10.95
CA ASN A 7 -20.70 17.77 10.26
C ASN A 7 -21.58 16.89 11.17
N ASN A 8 -21.65 17.16 12.48
CA ASN A 8 -22.44 16.37 13.44
C ASN A 8 -23.40 17.22 14.29
N ILE A 9 -23.75 18.43 13.81
CA ILE A 9 -24.65 19.34 14.51
C ILE A 9 -26.09 19.03 14.09
N THR A 10 -26.81 18.29 14.93
CA THR A 10 -28.21 17.88 14.68
C THR A 10 -29.24 18.95 15.03
N SER A 11 -28.82 20.07 15.63
CA SER A 11 -29.71 21.17 16.01
C SER A 11 -29.18 22.49 15.46
N PRO A 12 -29.97 23.27 14.71
CA PRO A 12 -29.55 24.58 14.22
C PRO A 12 -29.29 25.46 15.45
N GLY A 13 -28.03 25.90 15.63
CA GLY A 13 -27.60 26.70 16.79
C GLY A 13 -28.29 28.07 16.93
N PHE A 14 -29.18 28.41 16.00
CA PHE A 14 -30.01 29.60 16.02
C PHE A 14 -31.48 29.20 15.85
N LYS A 15 -32.31 29.66 16.80
CA LYS A 15 -33.77 29.56 16.71
C LYS A 15 -34.35 30.94 16.47
N THR A 16 -35.33 31.05 15.59
CA THR A 16 -36.10 32.28 15.42
C THR A 16 -37.08 32.45 16.59
N PRO A 17 -37.45 33.69 16.93
CA PRO A 17 -38.54 33.93 17.87
C PRO A 17 -39.83 33.26 17.42
N ASP A 18 -40.70 32.95 18.38
CA ASP A 18 -42.01 32.37 18.10
C ASP A 18 -42.81 33.30 17.16
N GLN A 19 -43.49 32.70 16.18
CA GLN A 19 -44.32 33.39 15.19
C GLN A 19 -43.57 34.43 14.34
N TYR A 20 -42.23 34.33 14.25
CA TYR A 20 -41.41 35.24 13.44
C TYR A 20 -41.87 35.27 11.98
N PHE A 21 -42.03 34.11 11.35
CA PHE A 21 -42.41 34.01 9.93
C PHE A 21 -43.90 34.33 9.71
N GLU A 22 -44.77 33.90 10.62
CA GLU A 22 -46.22 34.18 10.55
C GLU A 22 -46.51 35.69 10.57
N SER A 23 -45.75 36.45 11.36
CA SER A 23 -45.92 37.90 11.48
C SER A 23 -44.94 38.72 10.63
N PHE A 24 -44.07 38.08 9.85
CA PHE A 24 -43.03 38.77 9.08
C PHE A 24 -43.64 39.68 8.02
N GLU A 25 -44.60 39.15 7.26
CA GLU A 25 -45.24 39.84 6.15
C GLU A 25 -46.00 41.08 6.63
N ASP A 26 -46.82 40.93 7.67
CA ASP A 26 -47.53 42.03 8.31
C ASP A 26 -46.59 43.11 8.84
N LYS A 27 -45.49 42.71 9.50
CA LYS A 27 -44.47 43.65 10.01
C LYS A 27 -43.72 44.36 8.88
N LEU A 28 -43.43 43.65 7.78
CA LEU A 28 -42.77 44.21 6.60
C LEU A 28 -43.67 45.25 5.94
N PHE A 29 -44.92 44.88 5.64
CA PHE A 29 -45.89 45.79 5.03
C PHE A 29 -46.23 46.95 5.96
N ALA A 30 -46.41 46.73 7.26
CA ALA A 30 -46.59 47.82 8.22
C ALA A 30 -45.42 48.82 8.17
N ARG A 31 -44.16 48.36 8.02
CA ARG A 31 -43.00 49.25 7.85
C ARG A 31 -42.98 49.96 6.49
N LEU A 32 -43.35 49.28 5.41
CA LEU A 32 -43.41 49.85 4.07
C LEU A 32 -44.54 50.88 3.92
N TYR A 33 -45.72 50.63 4.51
CA TYR A 33 -46.83 51.58 4.51
C TYR A 33 -46.59 52.74 5.49
N LYS A 34 -45.91 52.50 6.62
CA LYS A 34 -45.42 53.57 7.52
C LYS A 34 -44.33 54.44 6.86
N LYS A 35 -43.71 53.96 5.78
CA LYS A 35 -42.67 54.66 5.00
C LYS A 35 -43.17 55.87 4.21
N VAL A 36 -44.49 56.09 4.11
CA VAL A 36 -45.06 57.31 3.48
C VAL A 36 -44.70 58.58 4.28
N SER A 37 -44.28 58.44 5.55
CA SER A 37 -43.70 59.54 6.34
C SER A 37 -42.18 59.45 6.50
N MET A 38 -41.44 58.80 5.59
CA MET A 38 -39.98 59.03 5.49
C MET A 38 -39.70 60.37 4.81
N HIS A 39 -40.10 61.46 5.48
CA HIS A 39 -39.46 62.74 5.24
C HIS A 39 -38.06 62.64 5.84
N GLY A 40 -37.01 62.72 5.01
CA GLY A 40 -35.67 63.08 5.50
C GLY A 40 -34.56 62.06 5.32
N VAL A 41 -34.45 61.43 4.15
CA VAL A 41 -33.15 60.91 3.70
C VAL A 41 -32.99 61.20 2.21
N GLU A 42 -32.73 62.47 1.88
CA GLU A 42 -32.43 62.92 0.51
C GLU A 42 -31.04 62.45 0.03
N SER A 43 -30.16 62.08 0.97
CA SER A 43 -28.83 61.55 0.70
C SER A 43 -28.65 60.20 1.38
N SER A 44 -27.89 59.29 0.76
CA SER A 44 -27.76 57.88 1.17
C SER A 44 -27.21 57.62 2.58
N GLY A 45 -26.97 58.64 3.41
CA GLY A 45 -26.35 58.55 4.75
C GLY A 45 -24.89 58.11 4.74
N TYR A 46 -24.43 57.54 3.63
CA TYR A 46 -23.07 57.09 3.40
C TYR A 46 -22.42 58.00 2.38
N THR A 47 -21.50 58.83 2.85
CA THR A 47 -20.61 59.60 2.00
C THR A 47 -19.26 58.88 1.94
N VAL A 48 -18.71 58.76 0.74
CA VAL A 48 -17.35 58.25 0.58
C VAL A 48 -16.37 59.16 1.33
N PRO A 49 -15.36 58.61 2.03
CA PRO A 49 -14.33 59.41 2.64
C PRO A 49 -13.67 60.34 1.62
N LYS A 50 -13.30 61.54 2.07
CA LYS A 50 -12.55 62.49 1.26
C LYS A 50 -11.31 61.78 0.70
N ASP A 51 -11.06 61.94 -0.60
CA ASP A 51 -9.90 61.38 -1.31
C ASP A 51 -9.80 59.85 -1.34
N TYR A 52 -10.91 59.12 -1.08
CA TYR A 52 -10.95 57.65 -1.19
C TYR A 52 -10.46 57.18 -2.56
N PHE A 53 -11.03 57.70 -3.65
CA PHE A 53 -10.66 57.30 -5.00
C PHE A 53 -9.27 57.79 -5.43
N ASN A 54 -8.72 58.80 -4.75
CA ASN A 54 -7.37 59.29 -5.00
C ASN A 54 -6.31 58.40 -4.33
N SER A 55 -6.65 57.72 -3.23
CA SER A 55 -5.69 56.94 -2.42
C SER A 55 -5.83 55.42 -2.60
N VAL A 56 -7.00 54.93 -3.03
CA VAL A 56 -7.29 53.49 -3.11
C VAL A 56 -6.40 52.77 -4.11
N GLU A 57 -6.09 53.40 -5.25
CA GLU A 57 -5.24 52.80 -6.28
C GLU A 57 -3.82 52.57 -5.74
N GLU A 58 -3.21 53.59 -5.14
CA GLU A 58 -1.88 53.51 -4.54
C GLU A 58 -1.84 52.50 -3.37
N ALA A 59 -2.87 52.49 -2.53
CA ALA A 59 -2.97 51.55 -1.41
C ALA A 59 -3.06 50.09 -1.87
N VAL A 60 -3.79 49.83 -2.96
CA VAL A 60 -3.86 48.50 -3.58
C VAL A 60 -2.51 48.15 -4.20
N PHE A 61 -1.93 49.05 -5.00
CA PHE A 61 -0.67 48.81 -5.71
C PHE A 61 0.49 48.53 -4.75
N ASN A 62 0.56 49.25 -3.62
CA ASN A 62 1.57 49.04 -2.58
C ASN A 62 1.38 47.71 -1.84
N LYS A 63 0.15 47.20 -1.71
CA LYS A 63 -0.13 45.89 -1.10
C LYS A 63 0.11 44.73 -2.08
N THR A 64 -0.07 44.95 -3.38
CA THR A 64 0.13 43.94 -4.42
C THR A 64 1.55 43.93 -4.99
N LYS A 65 2.35 44.97 -4.74
CA LYS A 65 3.80 44.91 -4.95
C LYS A 65 4.36 43.82 -4.05
N THR A 66 4.53 42.65 -4.65
CA THR A 66 5.38 41.61 -4.11
C THR A 66 6.79 42.18 -4.04
N GLU A 67 7.25 42.48 -2.83
CA GLU A 67 8.69 42.55 -2.51
C GLU A 67 9.37 41.36 -3.19
N ASP A 68 10.52 41.59 -3.83
CA ASP A 68 11.36 40.55 -4.45
C ASP A 68 11.88 39.61 -3.36
N ARG A 69 11.00 38.75 -2.85
CA ARG A 69 11.37 37.70 -1.92
C ARG A 69 12.14 36.68 -2.73
N PRO A 70 13.36 36.30 -2.33
CA PRO A 70 14.13 35.30 -3.05
C PRO A 70 13.30 34.01 -3.09
N VAL A 71 12.84 33.65 -4.29
CA VAL A 71 12.08 32.42 -4.51
C VAL A 71 13.07 31.26 -4.40
N ILE A 72 13.14 30.65 -3.23
CA ILE A 72 14.02 29.51 -3.01
C ILE A 72 13.36 28.29 -3.67
N GLN A 73 13.98 27.79 -4.74
CA GLN A 73 13.51 26.60 -5.43
C GLN A 73 13.74 25.37 -4.54
N LEU A 74 12.67 24.64 -4.19
CA LEU A 74 12.78 23.37 -3.49
C LEU A 74 13.35 22.31 -4.46
N LYS A 75 14.65 22.02 -4.31
CA LYS A 75 15.29 20.92 -5.07
C LYS A 75 14.67 19.59 -4.66
N GLN A 76 14.17 18.84 -5.62
CA GLN A 76 13.57 17.53 -5.39
C GLN A 76 14.66 16.53 -4.94
N LYS A 77 14.50 15.94 -3.74
CA LYS A 77 15.43 14.95 -3.15
C LYS A 77 15.45 13.59 -3.88
N LYS A 78 15.00 13.53 -5.15
CA LYS A 78 14.98 12.30 -5.96
C LYS A 78 16.37 11.67 -6.06
N ILE A 79 17.40 12.49 -6.22
CA ILE A 79 18.81 12.05 -6.28
C ILE A 79 19.22 11.30 -5.00
N LEU A 80 18.72 11.72 -3.82
CA LEU A 80 19.05 11.04 -2.56
C LEU A 80 18.42 9.64 -2.48
N TYR A 81 17.24 9.43 -3.06
CA TYR A 81 16.63 8.09 -3.12
C TYR A 81 17.39 7.15 -4.06
N TYR A 82 17.88 7.65 -5.20
CA TYR A 82 18.74 6.85 -6.10
C TYR A 82 20.07 6.47 -5.43
N VAL A 83 20.73 7.42 -4.77
CA VAL A 83 21.98 7.18 -4.04
C VAL A 83 21.77 6.21 -2.87
N ALA A 84 20.64 6.30 -2.17
CA ALA A 84 20.29 5.36 -1.10
C ALA A 84 20.11 3.93 -1.61
N GLY A 85 19.50 3.74 -2.79
CA GLY A 85 19.38 2.41 -3.42
C GLY A 85 20.74 1.81 -3.78
N ILE A 86 21.62 2.60 -4.40
CA ILE A 86 22.99 2.16 -4.73
C ILE A 86 23.76 1.81 -3.45
N ALA A 87 23.68 2.67 -2.42
CA ALA A 87 24.34 2.42 -1.13
C ALA A 87 23.81 1.14 -0.45
N ALA A 88 22.50 0.90 -0.46
CA ALA A 88 21.91 -0.32 0.09
C ALA A 88 22.41 -1.57 -0.64
N SER A 89 22.47 -1.55 -1.98
CA SER A 89 23.02 -2.65 -2.76
C SER A 89 24.50 -2.90 -2.47
N LEU A 90 25.29 -1.85 -2.28
CA LEU A 90 26.71 -1.96 -1.91
C LEU A 90 26.89 -2.49 -0.48
N VAL A 91 26.04 -2.07 0.47
CA VAL A 91 26.04 -2.60 1.83
C VAL A 91 25.66 -4.08 1.85
N LEU A 92 24.66 -4.47 1.06
CA LEU A 92 24.25 -5.87 0.92
C LEU A 92 25.38 -6.70 0.28
N PHE A 93 26.00 -6.19 -0.78
CA PHE A 93 27.18 -6.79 -1.41
C PHE A 93 28.33 -6.95 -0.40
N PHE A 94 28.71 -5.90 0.33
CA PHE A 94 29.76 -6.01 1.33
C PHE A 94 29.38 -6.97 2.47
N SER A 95 28.13 -6.94 2.91
CA SER A 95 27.64 -7.83 3.97
C SER A 95 27.64 -9.30 3.56
N LEU A 96 27.38 -9.63 2.30
CA LEU A 96 27.43 -11.01 1.82
C LEU A 96 28.87 -11.47 1.56
N PHE A 97 29.66 -10.65 0.88
CA PHE A 97 30.98 -11.06 0.39
C PHE A 97 32.13 -10.85 1.40
N PHE A 98 32.04 -9.88 2.31
CA PHE A 98 33.11 -9.59 3.29
C PHE A 98 32.80 -10.08 4.71
N ASN A 99 31.53 -10.29 5.08
CA ASN A 99 31.17 -10.83 6.39
C ASN A 99 31.21 -12.37 6.46
N GLN A 100 31.83 -13.01 5.46
CA GLN A 100 32.00 -14.45 5.44
C GLN A 100 33.36 -14.80 6.05
N SER A 101 33.48 -14.67 7.37
CA SER A 101 34.64 -15.20 8.09
C SER A 101 34.50 -16.68 8.44
N ASN A 102 33.34 -17.31 8.28
CA ASN A 102 33.19 -18.77 8.45
C ASN A 102 32.12 -19.30 7.48
N GLU A 103 32.50 -20.29 6.68
CA GLU A 103 31.65 -21.20 5.91
C GLU A 103 30.28 -20.66 5.44
N PHE A 104 30.28 -19.92 4.33
CA PHE A 104 29.27 -20.19 3.30
C PHE A 104 29.75 -21.44 2.56
N SER A 105 29.73 -22.58 3.25
CA SER A 105 29.66 -23.85 2.56
C SER A 105 28.32 -23.81 1.83
N MET A 106 28.36 -23.64 0.51
CA MET A 106 27.30 -24.05 -0.41
C MET A 106 26.60 -25.24 0.24
N ALA A 107 25.31 -25.12 0.59
CA ALA A 107 24.55 -26.18 1.26
C ALA A 107 24.76 -27.48 0.49
N SER A 108 25.71 -28.28 0.97
CA SER A 108 26.16 -29.46 0.27
C SER A 108 25.10 -30.50 0.54
N LEU A 109 24.66 -31.21 -0.50
CA LEU A 109 23.67 -32.29 -0.36
C LEU A 109 24.12 -33.37 0.64
N ASP A 110 25.40 -33.35 1.02
CA ASP A 110 26.04 -34.17 2.05
C ASP A 110 25.53 -33.87 3.48
N SER A 111 24.86 -32.73 3.72
CA SER A 111 24.27 -32.40 5.03
C SER A 111 22.78 -32.71 5.13
N ILE A 112 22.20 -33.43 4.16
CA ILE A 112 20.80 -33.83 4.19
C ILE A 112 20.68 -35.20 4.86
N ASP A 113 19.97 -35.26 5.98
CA ASP A 113 19.68 -36.52 6.66
C ASP A 113 18.77 -37.43 5.82
N THR A 114 19.01 -38.73 5.82
CA THR A 114 18.21 -39.74 5.10
C THR A 114 16.73 -39.67 5.48
N SER A 115 16.39 -39.40 6.75
CA SER A 115 15.01 -39.24 7.20
C SER A 115 14.27 -38.07 6.53
N SER A 116 15.01 -37.02 6.17
CA SER A 116 14.45 -35.86 5.46
C SER A 116 14.17 -36.21 4.00
N ILE A 117 15.04 -37.02 3.38
CA ILE A 117 14.85 -37.53 2.01
C ILE A 117 13.64 -38.47 1.97
N GLU A 118 13.55 -39.41 2.91
CA GLU A 118 12.41 -40.33 3.02
C GLU A 118 11.10 -39.56 3.20
N SER A 119 11.04 -38.60 4.13
CA SER A 119 9.83 -37.80 4.34
C SER A 119 9.41 -37.00 3.10
N TYR A 120 10.38 -36.54 2.30
CA TYR A 120 10.10 -35.85 1.04
C TYR A 120 9.55 -36.83 0.00
N LEU A 121 10.19 -37.99 -0.16
CA LEU A 121 9.77 -39.02 -1.12
C LEU A 121 8.41 -39.64 -0.80
N TYR A 122 8.03 -39.73 0.48
CA TYR A 122 6.71 -40.23 0.89
C TYR A 122 5.57 -39.22 0.69
N GLN A 123 5.88 -37.93 0.67
CA GLN A 123 4.86 -36.88 0.58
C GLN A 123 4.43 -36.59 -0.86
N GLU A 124 5.31 -36.87 -1.82
CA GLU A 124 4.99 -36.78 -3.24
C GLU A 124 4.53 -38.13 -3.81
N GLU A 125 3.58 -38.08 -4.74
CA GLU A 125 3.09 -39.24 -5.48
C GLU A 125 3.86 -39.32 -6.80
N TYR A 126 4.82 -40.25 -6.89
CA TYR A 126 5.62 -40.46 -8.10
C TYR A 126 4.99 -41.53 -8.98
N SER A 127 4.84 -41.24 -10.27
CA SER A 127 4.50 -42.27 -11.25
C SER A 127 5.72 -43.13 -11.58
N THR A 128 5.46 -44.38 -11.97
CA THR A 128 6.50 -45.30 -12.47
C THR A 128 7.27 -44.72 -13.66
N ASP A 129 6.60 -43.96 -14.53
CA ASP A 129 7.22 -43.31 -15.69
C ASP A 129 8.20 -42.21 -15.26
N GLU A 130 7.87 -41.42 -14.24
CA GLU A 130 8.76 -40.39 -13.69
C GLU A 130 10.00 -41.01 -13.04
N LEU A 131 9.82 -42.08 -12.26
CA LEU A 131 10.93 -42.83 -11.67
C LEU A 131 11.79 -43.51 -12.77
N ALA A 132 11.17 -44.02 -13.83
CA ALA A 132 11.88 -44.61 -14.96
C ALA A 132 12.82 -43.60 -15.66
N THR A 133 12.49 -42.29 -15.64
CA THR A 133 13.38 -41.26 -16.20
C THR A 133 14.66 -41.04 -15.39
N LEU A 134 14.67 -41.38 -14.09
CA LEU A 134 15.87 -41.34 -13.26
C LEU A 134 16.84 -42.47 -13.62
N PHE A 135 16.32 -43.60 -14.08
CA PHE A 135 17.07 -44.77 -14.52
C PHE A 135 17.57 -44.63 -15.97
N LYS A 136 18.25 -43.51 -16.29
CA LYS A 136 18.83 -43.27 -17.61
C LYS A 136 19.67 -44.48 -18.05
N SER A 137 19.35 -45.01 -19.23
CA SER A 137 20.01 -46.18 -19.79
C SER A 137 21.51 -45.92 -19.98
N GLY A 138 22.35 -46.50 -19.11
CA GLY A 138 23.81 -46.41 -19.17
C GLY A 138 24.52 -46.06 -17.86
N ASP A 139 23.81 -45.56 -16.85
CA ASP A 139 24.43 -45.15 -15.57
C ASP A 139 24.41 -46.23 -14.48
N MET A 140 23.63 -47.31 -14.66
CA MET A 140 23.59 -48.43 -13.71
C MET A 140 24.41 -49.62 -14.21
N SER A 141 25.35 -50.08 -13.40
CA SER A 141 26.11 -51.30 -13.62
C SER A 141 25.45 -52.47 -12.88
N VAL A 142 25.57 -53.68 -13.42
CA VAL A 142 25.19 -54.92 -12.71
C VAL A 142 25.96 -55.03 -11.38
N SER A 143 27.16 -54.44 -11.30
CA SER A 143 27.95 -54.39 -10.07
C SER A 143 27.31 -53.57 -8.94
N ASP A 144 26.45 -52.60 -9.25
CA ASP A 144 25.84 -51.72 -8.25
C ASP A 144 24.76 -52.43 -7.43
N PHE A 145 24.28 -53.59 -7.91
CA PHE A 145 23.27 -54.41 -7.26
C PHE A 145 23.84 -55.63 -6.52
N ILE A 146 25.16 -55.86 -6.59
CA ILE A 146 25.79 -57.05 -5.97
C ILE A 146 25.65 -57.02 -4.44
N ASP A 147 25.71 -55.84 -3.83
CA ASP A 147 25.58 -55.68 -2.37
C ASP A 147 24.13 -55.47 -1.90
N VAL A 148 23.17 -55.41 -2.83
CA VAL A 148 21.74 -55.27 -2.50
C VAL A 148 21.17 -56.63 -2.13
N THR A 149 21.11 -56.91 -0.84
CA THR A 149 20.45 -58.13 -0.32
C THR A 149 18.97 -57.83 -0.09
N ILE A 150 18.11 -58.33 -0.99
CA ILE A 150 16.65 -58.29 -0.79
C ILE A 150 16.25 -59.51 0.05
N THR A 151 15.58 -59.28 1.17
CA THR A 151 15.15 -60.38 2.06
C THR A 151 13.98 -61.16 1.46
N GLU A 152 13.90 -62.47 1.75
CA GLU A 152 12.78 -63.31 1.31
C GLU A 152 11.42 -62.77 1.80
N GLU A 153 11.38 -62.18 3.00
CA GLU A 153 10.17 -61.55 3.55
C GLU A 153 9.70 -60.38 2.68
N THR A 154 10.63 -59.53 2.22
CA THR A 154 10.31 -58.42 1.31
C THR A 154 9.78 -58.92 -0.03
N ILE A 155 10.38 -59.99 -0.58
CA ILE A 155 9.95 -60.59 -1.85
C ILE A 155 8.54 -61.17 -1.71
N ASN A 156 8.29 -61.94 -0.65
CA ASN A 156 6.98 -62.56 -0.44
C ASN A 156 5.89 -61.52 -0.22
N ASN A 157 6.15 -60.48 0.59
CA ASN A 157 5.20 -59.39 0.78
C ASN A 157 4.90 -58.65 -0.52
N TYR A 158 5.90 -58.43 -1.39
CA TYR A 158 5.66 -57.83 -2.71
C TYR A 158 4.77 -58.72 -3.58
N LEU A 159 5.08 -60.03 -3.65
CA LEU A 159 4.32 -60.99 -4.45
C LEU A 159 2.88 -61.17 -3.96
N ASP A 160 2.66 -61.14 -2.65
CA ASP A 160 1.31 -61.29 -2.05
C ASP A 160 0.42 -60.05 -2.28
N ASN A 161 1.01 -58.87 -2.48
CA ASN A 161 0.29 -57.64 -2.76
C ASN A 161 0.20 -57.32 -4.26
N LEU A 162 0.77 -58.18 -5.11
CA LEU A 162 0.70 -58.03 -6.56
C LEU A 162 -0.62 -58.59 -7.07
N ASP A 163 -1.38 -57.78 -7.81
CA ASP A 163 -2.61 -58.27 -8.45
C ASP A 163 -2.23 -59.17 -9.64
N THR A 164 -2.82 -60.35 -9.72
CA THR A 164 -2.54 -61.32 -10.77
C THR A 164 -2.92 -60.82 -12.17
N GLU A 165 -3.80 -59.81 -12.25
CA GLU A 165 -4.21 -59.15 -13.49
C GLU A 165 -3.05 -58.32 -14.11
N ASP A 166 -2.16 -57.74 -13.28
CA ASP A 166 -1.03 -56.93 -13.72
C ASP A 166 0.08 -57.76 -14.39
N LEU A 167 0.12 -59.08 -14.14
CA LEU A 167 1.09 -60.01 -14.74
C LEU A 167 0.70 -60.49 -16.14
N ILE A 168 -0.53 -60.22 -16.59
CA ILE A 168 -1.09 -60.73 -17.86
C ILE A 168 -0.99 -59.69 -18.99
N LEU A 169 -0.66 -58.44 -18.67
CA LEU A 169 -0.51 -57.37 -19.66
C LEU A 169 0.96 -57.21 -20.08
N ASP A 170 1.31 -57.88 -21.18
CA ASP A 170 2.39 -57.51 -22.10
C ASP A 170 1.77 -57.20 -23.48
#